data_AF-A0A8J4XX73-F1
#
_entry.id   AF-A0A8J4XX73-F1
#
_cell.length_a   1.000
_cell.length_b   1.000
_cell.length_c   1.000
_cell.angle_alpha   90.00
_cell.angle_beta   90.00
_cell.angle_gamma   90.00
#
_symmetry.space_group_name_H-M   'P 1'
#
loop_
_entity.id
_entity.type
_entity.pdbx_description
1 polymer ?
#
loop_
_entity_poly.entity_id
_entity_poly.type
_entity_poly.pdbx_seq_one_letter_code
_entity_poly.pdbx_strand_id
1 'polypeptide(L)'
;MRQAGADLPLALTAQLAGGVGQSWLGTRMAPPKIIYSSRTHSQLSQAVGEMKRTAYKYMKVSVIGSRDQLCVHPEVSKETNNNSKVHMCQVKVKAKTCHYYNQVEAKREDPELRLGILDIEDLVKLGKKKPFCPYYMTRELRKDGDIIFMPYNYLLDPKTRKAHGVELEGNIVIFDEAHNVEKMCEEAASHQFSSTDLALCIDDVTQVMKKVQENSDASDAAAAITDASQGQAEDFLPDDLYTLKALFLELEKAIDVIPLPADGSGATHPGGYMFELLEKAEITPNKKTIIVELLEKLIQYLTANSSSPFQRKGAGLQKFLDLIYTVYSRDCFSQEQMDFVKSSYKVHVSVEEVRKKGGPQDGWHAAKATALPSKAGRLISYWCFHPGFGMQSLVEQGAKCVILTSGTLSPMDSFASELQVPFPVQLENPHVIQKHQVWAGVICCGPDGFTLNSSFRCRSDPQYKRSLGQTILNLSRVIPDGLLVFFPSYTVMKDCLEGWQNSGVWSKLSERKPIFVEPRMKNEFLTAMQEYYEKINDPAFRGACFMAVCRGKQGQEGSPGTRRLCSRHPTRGLLLSAGS
;
A
#
# COMPACT_ATOMS: atom_id res chain seq x y z
N MET A 1 13.95 -65.27 -30.89
CA MET A 1 13.31 -64.51 -32.00
C MET A 1 12.61 -63.31 -31.37
N ARG A 2 12.93 -62.03 -31.54
CA ARG A 2 13.86 -61.27 -32.39
C ARG A 2 14.39 -60.08 -31.57
N GLN A 3 15.64 -59.71 -31.83
CA GLN A 3 16.30 -58.46 -31.44
C GLN A 3 15.73 -57.25 -32.20
N ALA A 4 15.87 -56.05 -31.61
CA ALA A 4 16.39 -54.86 -32.29
C ALA A 4 16.74 -53.79 -31.23
N GLY A 5 18.03 -53.50 -31.08
CA GLY A 5 18.52 -52.23 -30.57
C GLY A 5 19.10 -51.40 -31.72
N ALA A 6 19.60 -50.19 -31.37
CA ALA A 6 20.28 -49.20 -32.22
C ALA A 6 19.28 -48.28 -32.98
N ASP A 7 19.37 -46.94 -33.04
CA ASP A 7 20.41 -45.96 -32.76
C ASP A 7 19.77 -44.59 -32.53
N LEU A 8 20.19 -43.85 -31.49
CA LEU A 8 20.02 -42.40 -31.47
C LEU A 8 21.22 -41.79 -32.21
N PRO A 9 21.07 -40.85 -33.16
CA PRO A 9 22.18 -40.42 -34.00
C PRO A 9 23.30 -39.74 -33.18
N LEU A 10 24.52 -40.27 -33.29
CA LEU A 10 25.76 -39.73 -32.73
C LEU A 10 26.00 -38.23 -33.04
N ALA A 11 25.38 -37.70 -34.11
CA ALA A 11 25.43 -36.29 -34.46
C ALA A 11 24.69 -35.40 -33.45
N LEU A 12 23.58 -35.87 -32.88
CA LEU A 12 22.79 -35.10 -31.90
C LEU A 12 23.49 -35.07 -30.53
N THR A 13 24.17 -36.16 -30.16
CA THR A 13 24.99 -36.22 -28.95
C THR A 13 26.23 -35.34 -29.06
N ALA A 14 26.83 -35.24 -30.26
CA ALA A 14 27.96 -34.35 -30.52
C ALA A 14 27.55 -32.85 -30.56
N GLN A 15 26.36 -32.51 -31.06
CA GLN A 15 25.83 -31.14 -30.99
C GLN A 15 25.44 -30.73 -29.56
N LEU A 16 24.93 -31.66 -28.75
CA LEU A 16 24.65 -31.42 -27.33
C LEU A 16 25.92 -31.35 -26.47
N ALA A 17 27.00 -32.01 -26.87
CA ALA A 17 28.30 -31.92 -26.19
C ALA A 17 29.15 -30.72 -26.66
N GLY A 18 28.97 -30.26 -27.90
CA GLY A 18 29.69 -29.11 -28.48
C GLY A 18 29.06 -27.73 -28.19
N GLY A 19 27.85 -27.70 -27.62
CA GLY A 19 27.16 -26.47 -27.20
C GLY A 19 27.30 -26.14 -25.71
N VAL A 20 28.18 -26.83 -24.98
CA VAL A 20 28.37 -26.65 -23.54
C VAL A 20 29.74 -26.04 -23.27
N GLY A 21 29.76 -24.72 -23.06
CA GLY A 21 30.92 -23.90 -22.74
C GLY A 21 31.29 -23.01 -23.93
N GLN A 22 30.92 -21.73 -23.96
CA GLN A 22 31.53 -20.70 -23.11
C GLN A 22 30.54 -19.54 -22.86
N SER A 23 29.81 -19.59 -21.74
CA SER A 23 29.35 -18.37 -21.01
C SER A 23 28.81 -18.69 -19.61
N TRP A 24 28.51 -19.96 -19.32
CA TRP A 24 27.94 -20.41 -18.04
C TRP A 24 28.97 -20.76 -16.94
N LEU A 25 30.26 -20.52 -17.16
CA LEU A 25 31.35 -20.87 -16.23
C LEU A 25 31.97 -19.64 -15.51
N GLY A 26 31.19 -18.57 -15.31
CA GLY A 26 31.67 -17.33 -14.67
C GLY A 26 31.14 -17.07 -13.25
N THR A 27 30.01 -17.66 -12.84
CA THR A 27 29.43 -17.44 -11.52
C THR A 27 28.66 -18.69 -11.12
N ARG A 28 29.05 -19.36 -10.04
CA ARG A 28 28.15 -20.27 -9.33
C ARG A 28 26.89 -19.46 -9.03
N MET A 29 25.78 -19.71 -9.74
CA MET A 29 24.52 -19.04 -9.42
C MET A 29 24.17 -19.40 -7.99
N ALA A 30 24.23 -18.41 -7.09
CA ALA A 30 23.75 -18.56 -5.74
C ALA A 30 22.30 -19.08 -5.80
N PRO A 31 21.88 -19.95 -4.86
CA PRO A 31 20.49 -20.39 -4.82
C PRO A 31 19.57 -19.16 -4.77
N PRO A 32 18.46 -19.16 -5.53
CA PRO A 32 17.56 -18.02 -5.57
C PRO A 32 16.96 -17.78 -4.19
N LYS A 33 16.84 -16.50 -3.80
CA LYS A 33 16.10 -16.13 -2.59
C LYS A 33 14.60 -16.16 -2.86
N ILE A 34 13.82 -16.45 -1.83
CA ILE A 34 12.36 -16.40 -1.89
C ILE A 34 11.88 -15.10 -1.27
N ILE A 35 11.15 -14.30 -2.03
CA ILE A 35 10.48 -13.09 -1.57
C ILE A 35 9.01 -13.45 -1.37
N TYR A 36 8.60 -13.62 -0.12
CA TYR A 36 7.23 -13.88 0.26
C TYR A 36 6.52 -12.57 0.57
N SER A 37 5.45 -12.29 -0.17
CA SER A 37 4.69 -11.07 -0.02
C SER A 37 3.24 -11.35 0.28
N SER A 38 2.67 -10.55 1.18
CA SER A 38 1.27 -10.58 1.54
C SER A 38 0.78 -9.17 1.81
N ARG A 39 -0.53 -8.99 1.94
CA ARG A 39 -1.13 -7.66 2.07
C ARG A 39 -0.80 -6.99 3.41
N THR A 40 -0.78 -7.75 4.50
CA THR A 40 -0.63 -7.20 5.86
C THR A 40 0.51 -7.84 6.63
N HIS A 41 1.12 -7.07 7.53
CA HIS A 41 2.11 -7.61 8.48
C HIS A 41 1.55 -8.74 9.33
N SER A 42 0.25 -8.72 9.66
CA SER A 42 -0.37 -9.80 10.43
C SER A 42 -0.45 -11.13 9.67
N GLN A 43 -0.59 -11.11 8.34
CA GLN A 43 -0.51 -12.31 7.50
C GLN A 43 0.94 -12.80 7.42
N LEU A 44 1.90 -11.87 7.28
CA LEU A 44 3.32 -12.23 7.29
C LEU A 44 3.73 -12.88 8.62
N SER A 45 3.32 -12.33 9.78
CA SER A 45 3.61 -12.95 11.08
C SER A 45 2.96 -14.34 11.22
N GLN A 46 1.78 -14.56 10.62
CA GLN A 46 1.16 -15.90 10.59
C GLN A 46 1.96 -16.88 9.72
N ALA A 47 2.35 -16.47 8.52
CA ALA A 47 3.18 -17.30 7.63
C ALA A 47 4.52 -17.66 8.27
N VAL A 48 5.16 -16.70 8.94
CA VAL A 48 6.39 -16.91 9.72
C VAL A 48 6.16 -17.88 10.88
N GLY A 49 5.03 -17.73 11.58
CA GLY A 49 4.62 -18.64 12.67
C GLY A 49 4.41 -20.08 12.21
N GLU A 50 3.78 -20.28 11.05
CA GLU A 50 3.59 -21.62 10.49
C GLU A 50 4.90 -22.23 10.00
N MET A 51 5.77 -21.43 9.37
CA MET A 51 7.10 -21.88 8.94
C MET A 51 7.94 -22.43 10.11
N LYS A 52 7.88 -21.80 11.30
CA LYS A 52 8.54 -22.29 12.53
C LYS A 52 8.12 -23.72 12.90
N ARG A 53 6.91 -24.14 12.51
CA ARG A 53 6.35 -25.48 12.81
C ARG A 53 6.70 -26.54 11.76
N THR A 54 7.32 -26.14 10.64
CA THR A 54 7.68 -27.04 9.54
C THR A 54 9.10 -27.58 9.67
N ALA A 55 9.45 -28.55 8.81
CA ALA A 55 10.82 -29.03 8.64
C ALA A 55 11.79 -27.94 8.13
N TYR A 56 11.27 -26.83 7.59
CA TYR A 56 12.06 -25.72 7.05
C TYR A 56 12.48 -24.69 8.11
N LYS A 57 12.35 -25.00 9.40
CA LYS A 57 12.72 -24.11 10.50
C LYS A 57 14.20 -23.68 10.53
N TYR A 58 15.06 -24.34 9.75
CA TYR A 58 16.49 -24.03 9.64
C TYR A 58 16.80 -22.91 8.63
N MET A 59 15.81 -22.50 7.82
CA MET A 59 15.98 -21.44 6.83
C MET A 59 16.17 -20.07 7.49
N LYS A 60 17.02 -19.24 6.91
CA LYS A 60 17.27 -17.88 7.38
C LYS A 60 16.20 -16.94 6.85
N VAL A 61 15.61 -16.16 7.75
CA VAL A 61 14.40 -15.39 7.46
C VAL A 61 14.61 -13.93 7.84
N SER A 62 14.15 -13.04 6.97
CA SER A 62 14.10 -11.61 7.25
C SER A 62 12.72 -11.06 7.00
N VAL A 63 12.11 -10.42 8.02
CA VAL A 63 10.81 -9.76 7.89
C VAL A 63 11.02 -8.25 7.79
N ILE A 64 10.75 -7.69 6.60
CA ILE A 64 10.84 -6.25 6.35
C ILE A 64 9.54 -5.59 6.80
N GLY A 65 9.66 -4.52 7.59
CA GLY A 65 8.52 -3.72 8.02
C GLY A 65 8.81 -2.24 8.16
N SER A 66 7.76 -1.49 8.53
CA SER A 66 7.84 -0.05 8.69
C SER A 66 8.55 0.34 9.99
N ARG A 67 9.02 1.59 10.05
CA ARG A 67 9.56 2.17 11.29
C ARG A 67 8.50 2.27 12.38
N ASP A 68 7.21 2.36 12.02
CA ASP A 68 6.12 2.39 12.99
C ASP A 68 6.07 1.12 13.84
N GLN A 69 6.44 -0.03 13.26
CA GLN A 69 6.37 -1.32 13.93
C GLN A 69 7.71 -1.74 14.55
N LEU A 70 8.83 -1.43 13.88
CA LEU A 70 10.15 -1.93 14.27
C LEU A 70 10.97 -0.96 15.15
N CYS A 71 10.55 0.31 15.30
CA CYS A 71 11.33 1.29 16.06
C CYS A 71 11.17 1.09 17.58
N VAL A 72 12.30 0.93 18.28
CA VAL A 72 12.38 0.81 19.75
C VAL A 72 12.87 2.08 20.44
N HIS A 73 13.26 3.11 19.69
CA HIS A 73 13.76 4.36 20.27
C HIS A 73 12.61 5.12 20.96
N PRO A 74 12.76 5.55 22.22
CA PRO A 74 11.65 6.08 23.04
C PRO A 74 11.00 7.35 22.47
N GLU A 75 11.78 8.25 21.88
CA GLU A 75 11.26 9.48 21.25
C GLU A 75 10.64 9.22 19.88
N VAL A 76 11.33 8.47 19.01
CA VAL A 76 10.91 8.23 17.63
C VAL A 76 9.68 7.31 17.57
N SER A 77 9.59 6.30 18.43
CA SER A 77 8.47 5.33 18.43
C SER A 77 7.12 5.98 18.79
N LYS A 78 7.12 7.02 19.63
CA LYS A 78 5.91 7.74 20.08
C LYS A 78 5.33 8.68 19.02
N GLU A 79 6.10 9.05 18.00
CA GLU A 79 5.63 9.92 16.93
C GLU A 79 4.49 9.25 16.16
N THR A 80 3.39 9.98 15.95
CA THR A 80 2.19 9.45 15.28
C THR A 80 2.25 9.67 13.78
N ASN A 81 2.95 10.71 13.33
CA ASN A 81 3.13 10.98 11.92
C ASN A 81 4.31 10.17 11.35
N ASN A 82 4.03 9.20 10.48
CA ASN A 82 5.03 8.33 9.87
C ASN A 82 6.15 9.14 9.17
N ASN A 83 5.82 10.24 8.48
CA ASN A 83 6.83 11.07 7.80
C ASN A 83 7.78 11.75 8.80
N SER A 84 7.24 12.29 9.89
CA SER A 84 8.05 12.88 10.97
C SER A 84 8.93 11.81 11.63
N LYS A 85 8.39 10.59 11.84
CA LYS A 85 9.14 9.46 12.39
C LYS A 85 10.32 9.04 11.52
N VAL A 86 10.12 8.94 10.21
CA VAL A 86 11.18 8.64 9.24
C VAL A 86 12.28 9.70 9.31
N HIS A 87 11.91 10.98 9.28
CA HIS A 87 12.86 12.09 9.33
C HIS A 87 13.66 12.11 10.65
N MET A 88 13.00 12.05 11.80
CA MET A 88 13.66 12.00 13.11
C MET A 88 14.64 10.82 13.21
N CYS A 89 14.25 9.66 12.68
CA CYS A 89 15.12 8.48 12.62
C CYS A 89 16.38 8.77 11.79
N GLN A 90 16.23 9.34 10.59
CA GLN A 90 17.35 9.66 9.71
C GLN A 90 18.30 10.68 10.33
N VAL A 91 17.78 11.75 10.95
CA VAL A 91 18.59 12.77 11.63
C VAL A 91 19.42 12.15 12.75
N LYS A 92 18.81 11.34 13.63
CA LYS A 92 19.53 10.69 14.73
C LYS A 92 20.56 9.66 14.24
N VAL A 93 20.29 8.99 13.12
CA VAL A 93 21.23 8.06 12.49
C VAL A 93 22.43 8.81 11.89
N LYS A 94 22.19 9.88 11.12
CA LYS A 94 23.25 10.72 10.54
C LYS A 94 24.12 11.37 11.61
N ALA A 95 23.51 11.90 12.67
CA ALA A 95 24.21 12.48 13.81
C ALA A 95 24.85 11.44 14.75
N LYS A 96 24.70 10.12 14.47
CA LYS A 96 25.16 9.01 15.32
C LYS A 96 24.66 9.08 16.78
N THR A 97 23.53 9.76 17.03
CA THR A 97 22.93 9.89 18.37
C THR A 97 21.96 8.76 18.71
N CYS A 98 21.59 7.93 17.73
CA CYS A 98 20.72 6.77 17.97
C CYS A 98 21.50 5.60 18.58
N HIS A 99 21.37 5.43 19.91
CA HIS A 99 22.01 4.34 20.65
C HIS A 99 21.74 2.94 20.05
N TYR A 100 20.52 2.67 19.62
CA TYR A 100 20.12 1.37 19.06
C TYR A 100 20.73 1.12 17.68
N TYR A 101 20.80 2.12 16.81
CA TYR A 101 21.37 1.97 15.46
C TYR A 101 22.87 1.68 15.53
N ASN A 102 23.58 2.39 16.40
CA ASN A 102 25.02 2.26 16.56
C ASN A 102 25.46 0.84 16.99
N GLN A 103 24.56 0.04 17.55
CA GLN A 103 24.82 -1.33 17.98
C GLN A 103 24.45 -2.41 16.97
N VAL A 104 23.84 -2.05 15.83
CA VAL A 104 23.41 -3.04 14.81
C VAL A 104 24.59 -3.85 14.30
N GLU A 105 25.69 -3.17 13.96
CA GLU A 105 26.88 -3.83 13.42
C GLU A 105 27.51 -4.80 14.42
N ALA A 106 27.61 -4.39 15.70
CA ALA A 106 28.16 -5.23 16.76
C ALA A 106 27.30 -6.46 17.08
N LYS A 107 26.00 -6.41 16.79
CA LYS A 107 25.04 -7.48 17.11
C LYS A 107 24.65 -8.34 15.93
N ARG A 108 25.12 -8.05 14.71
CA ARG A 108 24.69 -8.76 13.50
C ARG A 108 25.01 -10.26 13.51
N GLU A 109 26.03 -10.68 14.24
CA GLU A 109 26.47 -12.09 14.35
C GLU A 109 25.88 -12.80 15.59
N ASP A 110 24.95 -12.18 16.33
CA ASP A 110 24.33 -12.83 17.49
C ASP A 110 23.61 -14.13 17.07
N PRO A 111 23.91 -15.28 17.69
CA PRO A 111 23.29 -16.56 17.33
C PRO A 111 21.76 -16.53 17.43
N GLU A 112 21.17 -15.79 18.37
CA GLU A 112 19.71 -15.66 18.49
C GLU A 112 19.09 -14.95 17.28
N LEU A 113 19.83 -14.05 16.63
CA LEU A 113 19.41 -13.34 15.42
C LEU A 113 19.63 -14.17 14.15
N ARG A 114 20.69 -14.99 14.10
CA ARG A 114 21.05 -15.77 12.91
C ARG A 114 20.39 -17.14 12.82
N LEU A 115 20.12 -17.77 13.95
CA LEU A 115 19.52 -19.11 14.03
C LEU A 115 18.01 -19.06 14.29
N GLY A 116 17.50 -17.92 14.80
CA GLY A 116 16.09 -17.73 15.08
C GLY A 116 15.32 -17.31 13.83
N ILE A 117 14.19 -17.98 13.57
CA ILE A 117 13.13 -17.38 12.75
C ILE A 117 12.44 -16.33 13.62
N LEU A 118 12.62 -15.06 13.31
CA LEU A 118 12.07 -13.96 14.10
C LEU A 118 11.04 -13.19 13.27
N ASP A 119 9.85 -13.00 13.83
CA ASP A 119 8.87 -12.05 13.29
C ASP A 119 9.15 -10.62 13.81
N ILE A 120 8.28 -9.68 13.46
CA ILE A 120 8.42 -8.28 13.86
C ILE A 120 8.34 -8.14 15.38
N GLU A 121 7.39 -8.82 16.02
CA GLU A 121 7.17 -8.78 17.45
C GLU A 121 8.37 -9.36 18.23
N ASP A 122 8.92 -10.47 17.76
CA ASP A 122 10.10 -11.13 18.31
C ASP A 122 11.34 -10.24 18.19
N LEU A 123 11.56 -9.64 17.01
CA LEU A 123 12.67 -8.70 16.78
C LEU A 123 12.58 -7.46 17.68
N VAL A 124 11.38 -6.92 17.89
CA VAL A 124 11.17 -5.76 18.77
C VAL A 124 11.41 -6.13 20.23
N LYS A 125 10.92 -7.29 20.69
CA LYS A 125 11.20 -7.79 22.05
C LYS A 125 12.70 -7.99 22.25
N LEU A 126 13.37 -8.59 21.28
CA LEU A 126 14.80 -8.85 21.34
C LEU A 126 15.62 -7.56 21.30
N GLY A 127 15.26 -6.59 20.46
CA GLY A 127 15.91 -5.27 20.37
C GLY A 127 15.72 -4.39 21.62
N LYS A 128 14.68 -4.66 22.42
CA LYS A 128 14.51 -4.05 23.75
C LYS A 128 15.35 -4.75 24.82
N LYS A 129 15.48 -6.08 24.75
CA LYS A 129 16.28 -6.88 25.70
C LYS A 129 17.78 -6.72 25.45
N LYS A 130 18.20 -6.76 24.19
CA LYS A 130 19.56 -6.55 23.69
C LYS A 130 19.52 -5.26 22.87
N PRO A 131 20.22 -4.18 23.27
CA PRO A 131 20.05 -2.88 22.64
C PRO A 131 20.60 -2.87 21.20
N PHE A 132 19.75 -3.11 20.20
CA PHE A 132 20.04 -2.89 18.78
C PHE A 132 18.78 -2.36 18.09
N CYS A 133 18.91 -1.79 16.89
CA CYS A 133 17.76 -1.28 16.14
C CYS A 133 17.14 -2.40 15.28
N PRO A 134 15.92 -2.87 15.56
CA PRO A 134 15.28 -3.92 14.77
C PRO A 134 15.08 -3.51 13.30
N TYR A 135 14.72 -2.24 13.06
CA TYR A 135 14.50 -1.73 11.70
C TYR A 135 15.72 -1.90 10.79
N TYR A 136 16.91 -1.47 11.24
CA TYR A 136 18.13 -1.64 10.45
C TYR A 136 18.66 -3.06 10.50
N MET A 137 18.44 -3.80 11.61
CA MET A 137 18.81 -5.21 11.70
C MET A 137 18.12 -6.05 10.62
N THR A 138 16.83 -5.84 10.33
CA THR A 138 16.14 -6.57 9.24
C THR A 138 16.82 -6.37 7.89
N ARG A 139 17.40 -5.20 7.62
CA ARG A 139 18.13 -4.92 6.37
C ARG A 139 19.45 -5.66 6.29
N GLU A 140 20.12 -5.88 7.41
CA GLU A 140 21.32 -6.71 7.49
C GLU A 140 20.97 -8.21 7.35
N LEU A 141 19.94 -8.68 8.07
CA LEU A 141 19.47 -10.07 7.98
C LEU A 141 18.98 -10.43 6.57
N ARG A 142 18.42 -9.49 5.81
CA ARG A 142 18.04 -9.66 4.40
C ARG A 142 19.21 -10.09 3.50
N LYS A 143 20.43 -9.60 3.78
CA LYS A 143 21.61 -9.91 2.95
C LYS A 143 21.93 -11.40 2.98
N ASP A 144 21.78 -12.03 4.14
CA ASP A 144 22.04 -13.46 4.36
C ASP A 144 20.78 -14.33 4.39
N GLY A 145 19.60 -13.73 4.21
CA GLY A 145 18.31 -14.42 4.30
C GLY A 145 18.01 -15.27 3.06
N ASP A 146 17.52 -16.49 3.29
CA ASP A 146 16.99 -17.38 2.27
C ASP A 146 15.56 -16.96 1.87
N ILE A 147 14.78 -16.47 2.85
CA ILE A 147 13.40 -16.02 2.68
C ILE A 147 13.22 -14.59 3.23
N ILE A 148 12.68 -13.71 2.40
CA ILE A 148 12.38 -12.32 2.73
C ILE A 148 10.86 -12.14 2.76
N PHE A 149 10.31 -11.83 3.93
CA PHE A 149 8.89 -11.49 4.08
C PHE A 149 8.71 -9.98 3.99
N MET A 150 7.85 -9.49 3.10
CA MET A 150 7.58 -8.06 2.98
C MET A 150 6.20 -7.77 2.40
N PRO A 151 5.55 -6.64 2.71
CA PRO A 151 4.22 -6.37 2.17
C PRO A 151 4.23 -6.00 0.67
N TYR A 152 3.10 -6.17 -0.01
CA TYR A 152 2.95 -5.93 -1.46
C TYR A 152 3.44 -4.55 -1.90
N ASN A 153 3.07 -3.51 -1.16
CA ASN A 153 3.42 -2.14 -1.48
C ASN A 153 4.94 -1.91 -1.47
N TYR A 154 5.72 -2.68 -0.71
CA TYR A 154 7.17 -2.54 -0.69
C TYR A 154 7.84 -3.23 -1.87
N LEU A 155 7.15 -4.18 -2.49
CA LEU A 155 7.63 -4.98 -3.61
C LEU A 155 7.22 -4.37 -4.96
N LEU A 156 5.97 -3.91 -5.07
CA LEU A 156 5.39 -3.36 -6.30
C LEU A 156 5.79 -1.90 -6.55
N ASP A 157 6.01 -1.10 -5.50
CA ASP A 157 6.54 0.25 -5.65
C ASP A 157 8.07 0.19 -5.87
N PRO A 158 8.59 0.59 -7.05
CA PRO A 158 10.02 0.56 -7.34
C PRO A 158 10.86 1.40 -6.36
N LYS A 159 10.31 2.53 -5.87
CA LYS A 159 11.01 3.42 -4.94
C LYS A 159 11.23 2.73 -3.60
N THR A 160 10.16 2.18 -3.03
CA THR A 160 10.24 1.46 -1.77
C THR A 160 11.11 0.21 -1.89
N ARG A 161 10.98 -0.54 -2.99
CA ARG A 161 11.82 -1.72 -3.26
C ARG A 161 13.32 -1.39 -3.26
N LYS A 162 13.72 -0.33 -3.98
CA LYS A 162 15.10 0.18 -3.98
C LYS A 162 15.53 0.65 -2.60
N ALA A 163 14.70 1.39 -1.87
CA ALA A 163 14.99 1.88 -0.52
C ALA A 163 15.20 0.76 0.52
N HIS A 164 14.62 -0.42 0.26
CA HIS A 164 14.80 -1.63 1.06
C HIS A 164 15.86 -2.59 0.51
N GLY A 165 16.54 -2.25 -0.60
CA GLY A 165 17.62 -3.03 -1.20
C GLY A 165 17.18 -4.44 -1.62
N VAL A 166 15.96 -4.56 -2.12
CA VAL A 166 15.40 -5.84 -2.58
C VAL A 166 15.61 -5.96 -4.08
N GLU A 167 16.37 -6.97 -4.48
CA GLU A 167 16.67 -7.30 -5.88
C GLU A 167 15.77 -8.44 -6.33
N LEU A 168 15.14 -8.31 -7.50
CA LEU A 168 14.27 -9.36 -8.05
C LEU A 168 15.01 -10.29 -9.00
N GLU A 169 16.11 -9.81 -9.61
CA GLU A 169 16.85 -10.56 -10.62
C GLU A 169 17.29 -11.93 -10.08
N GLY A 170 16.89 -12.99 -10.79
CA GLY A 170 17.22 -14.37 -10.42
C GLY A 170 16.48 -14.92 -9.20
N ASN A 171 15.64 -14.13 -8.50
CA ASN A 171 14.92 -14.53 -7.29
C ASN A 171 13.48 -14.99 -7.56
N ILE A 172 12.89 -15.69 -6.60
CA ILE A 172 11.50 -16.18 -6.66
C ILE A 172 10.62 -15.24 -5.87
N VAL A 173 9.49 -14.82 -6.45
CA VAL A 173 8.51 -13.93 -5.82
C VAL A 173 7.20 -14.68 -5.62
N ILE A 174 6.65 -14.64 -4.40
CA ILE A 174 5.37 -15.24 -4.04
C ILE A 174 4.44 -14.15 -3.53
N PHE A 175 3.28 -13.99 -4.15
CA PHE A 175 2.20 -13.14 -3.65
C PHE A 175 1.09 -14.03 -3.06
N ASP A 176 0.85 -13.88 -1.77
CA ASP A 176 -0.15 -14.63 -1.02
C ASP A 176 -1.35 -13.77 -0.63
N GLU A 177 -2.55 -14.23 -1.00
CA GLU A 177 -3.78 -13.44 -1.11
C GLU A 177 -3.73 -12.45 -2.28
N ALA A 178 -3.35 -12.96 -3.46
CA ALA A 178 -3.09 -12.17 -4.66
C ALA A 178 -4.32 -11.47 -5.29
N HIS A 179 -5.53 -11.69 -4.77
CA HIS A 179 -6.75 -11.02 -5.27
C HIS A 179 -6.75 -9.49 -5.08
N ASN A 180 -5.78 -8.94 -4.34
CA ASN A 180 -5.59 -7.49 -4.18
C ASN A 180 -4.42 -6.92 -5.01
N VAL A 181 -3.69 -7.76 -5.76
CA VAL A 181 -2.49 -7.32 -6.49
C VAL A 181 -2.83 -6.27 -7.55
N GLU A 182 -3.92 -6.46 -8.29
CA GLU A 182 -4.43 -5.50 -9.29
C GLU A 182 -4.46 -4.07 -8.73
N LYS A 183 -5.20 -3.92 -7.64
CA LYS A 183 -5.40 -2.64 -6.98
C LYS A 183 -4.11 -2.05 -6.42
N MET A 184 -3.21 -2.88 -5.90
CA MET A 184 -1.92 -2.40 -5.40
C MET A 184 -1.02 -1.93 -6.54
N CYS A 185 -1.08 -2.57 -7.72
CA CYS A 185 -0.39 -2.09 -8.92
C CYS A 185 -0.94 -0.75 -9.39
N GLU A 186 -2.27 -0.59 -9.42
CA GLU A 186 -2.92 0.68 -9.77
C GLU A 186 -2.54 1.81 -8.80
N GLU A 187 -2.56 1.53 -7.49
CA GLU A 187 -2.18 2.50 -6.46
C GLU A 187 -0.70 2.88 -6.54
N ALA A 188 0.20 1.91 -6.73
CA ALA A 188 1.64 2.17 -6.84
C ALA A 188 1.99 2.99 -8.10
N ALA A 189 1.18 2.89 -9.14
CA ALA A 189 1.33 3.65 -10.38
C ALA A 189 0.54 4.97 -10.39
N SER A 190 -0.28 5.24 -9.35
CA SER A 190 -1.07 6.46 -9.26
C SER A 190 -0.36 7.52 -8.43
N HIS A 191 -0.54 8.80 -8.77
CA HIS A 191 0.06 9.91 -8.04
C HIS A 191 -0.88 11.09 -7.87
N GLN A 192 -0.66 11.88 -6.82
CA GLN A 192 -1.39 13.11 -6.56
C GLN A 192 -0.43 14.26 -6.28
N PHE A 193 -0.72 15.42 -6.86
CA PHE A 193 0.10 16.62 -6.74
C PHE A 193 -0.81 17.84 -6.63
N SER A 194 -0.58 18.70 -5.63
CA SER A 194 -1.42 19.88 -5.39
C SER A 194 -0.71 21.21 -5.63
N SER A 195 -1.47 22.29 -5.79
CA SER A 195 -0.94 23.65 -5.85
C SER A 195 -0.11 23.98 -4.61
N THR A 196 -0.52 23.49 -3.43
CA THR A 196 0.27 23.64 -2.20
C THR A 196 1.62 22.93 -2.29
N ASP A 197 1.68 21.72 -2.86
CA ASP A 197 2.94 21.00 -3.07
C ASP A 197 3.86 21.73 -4.06
N LEU A 198 3.29 22.33 -5.11
CA LEU A 198 4.04 23.14 -6.07
C LEU A 198 4.58 24.44 -5.45
N ALA A 199 3.77 25.13 -4.64
CA ALA A 199 4.20 26.31 -3.91
C ALA A 199 5.37 26.00 -2.97
N LEU A 200 5.37 24.83 -2.33
CA LEU A 200 6.52 24.35 -1.53
C LEU A 200 7.76 24.13 -2.39
N CYS A 201 7.63 23.60 -3.62
CA CYS A 201 8.76 23.46 -4.55
C CYS A 201 9.37 24.83 -4.90
N ILE A 202 8.53 25.82 -5.20
CA ILE A 202 8.96 27.18 -5.55
C ILE A 202 9.66 27.85 -4.37
N ASP A 203 9.13 27.70 -3.15
CA ASP A 203 9.73 28.23 -1.94
C ASP A 203 11.07 27.55 -1.63
N ASP A 204 11.15 26.22 -1.72
CA ASP A 204 12.39 25.45 -1.52
C ASP A 204 13.49 25.92 -2.48
N VAL A 205 13.20 26.04 -3.78
CA VAL A 205 14.17 26.55 -4.78
C VAL A 205 14.55 28.00 -4.48
N THR A 206 13.58 28.86 -4.16
CA THR A 206 13.84 30.28 -3.84
C THR A 206 14.74 30.44 -2.62
N GLN A 207 14.57 29.60 -1.60
CA GLN A 207 15.44 29.61 -0.42
C GLN A 207 16.88 29.19 -0.75
N VAL A 208 17.05 28.19 -1.61
CA VAL A 208 18.40 27.78 -2.06
C VAL A 208 19.05 28.90 -2.86
N MET A 209 18.32 29.52 -3.79
CA MET A 209 18.85 30.65 -4.58
C MET A 209 19.34 31.81 -3.70
N LYS A 210 18.57 32.19 -2.68
CA LYS A 210 18.98 33.25 -1.73
C LYS A 210 20.28 32.90 -1.00
N LYS A 211 20.41 31.65 -0.55
CA LYS A 211 21.62 31.18 0.14
C LYS A 211 22.85 31.17 -0.78
N VAL A 212 22.69 30.74 -2.02
CA VAL A 212 23.77 30.75 -3.02
C VAL A 212 24.22 32.19 -3.30
N GLN A 213 23.29 33.13 -3.41
CA GLN A 213 23.61 34.54 -3.59
C GLN A 213 24.32 35.14 -2.37
N GLU A 214 23.84 34.87 -1.15
CA GLU A 214 24.47 35.29 0.11
C GLU A 214 25.89 34.71 0.25
N ASN A 215 26.11 33.45 -0.14
CA ASN A 215 27.43 32.81 -0.14
C ASN A 215 28.36 33.42 -1.19
N SER A 216 27.85 33.77 -2.38
CA SER A 216 28.62 34.44 -3.43
C SER A 216 29.09 35.83 -2.96
N ASP A 217 28.17 36.63 -2.41
CA ASP A 217 28.47 37.97 -1.89
C ASP A 217 29.43 37.93 -0.69
N ALA A 218 29.35 36.89 0.15
CA ALA A 218 30.28 36.65 1.26
C ALA A 218 31.66 36.17 0.80
N SER A 219 31.72 35.39 -0.29
CA SER A 219 32.98 34.92 -0.87
C SER A 219 33.78 36.05 -1.54
N ASP A 220 33.11 37.02 -2.17
CA ASP A 220 33.75 38.22 -2.73
C ASP A 220 34.26 39.17 -1.63
N ALA A 221 33.62 39.17 -0.45
CA ALA A 221 34.12 39.91 0.72
C ALA A 221 35.26 39.18 1.47
N ALA A 222 35.25 37.84 1.49
CA ALA A 222 36.25 37.00 2.18
C ALA A 222 37.50 36.68 1.33
N ALA A 223 37.46 36.84 0.00
CA ALA A 223 38.62 36.71 -0.89
C ALA A 223 39.76 37.70 -0.57
N ALA A 224 39.51 38.70 0.29
CA ALA A 224 40.54 39.61 0.80
C ALA A 224 41.36 39.05 1.99
N ILE A 225 40.95 37.97 2.66
CA ILE A 225 41.64 37.45 3.86
C ILE A 225 41.59 35.91 3.92
N THR A 226 42.63 35.28 3.35
CA THR A 226 43.18 33.93 3.64
C THR A 226 42.31 32.66 3.55
N ASP A 227 42.82 31.76 2.69
CA ASP A 227 43.01 30.31 2.77
C ASP A 227 41.85 29.36 3.12
N ALA A 228 41.53 28.58 2.09
CA ALA A 228 40.76 27.34 2.01
C ALA A 228 40.48 26.60 3.33
N SER A 229 39.22 26.68 3.77
CA SER A 229 38.59 25.61 4.56
C SER A 229 37.38 25.05 3.81
N GLN A 230 37.25 23.73 3.90
CA GLN A 230 36.46 22.84 3.05
C GLN A 230 34.95 23.13 3.09
N GLY A 231 34.44 23.92 2.16
CA GLY A 231 33.03 23.90 1.75
C GLY A 231 32.84 22.84 0.67
N GLN A 232 31.85 21.94 0.83
CA GLN A 232 31.44 21.06 -0.26
C GLN A 232 31.07 21.91 -1.47
N ALA A 233 31.69 21.64 -2.63
CA ALA A 233 31.38 22.34 -3.87
C ALA A 233 29.88 22.25 -4.15
N GLU A 234 29.26 23.40 -4.45
CA GLU A 234 27.85 23.44 -4.82
C GLU A 234 27.70 22.80 -6.22
N ASP A 235 27.13 21.60 -6.30
CA ASP A 235 27.05 20.76 -7.51
C ASP A 235 26.01 21.24 -8.57
N PHE A 236 25.52 22.47 -8.47
CA PHE A 236 24.49 23.05 -9.36
C PHE A 236 24.78 24.51 -9.71
N LEU A 237 24.56 24.90 -10.96
CA LEU A 237 24.78 26.28 -11.42
C LEU A 237 23.60 27.18 -11.02
N PRO A 238 23.83 28.48 -10.70
CA PRO A 238 22.74 29.41 -10.42
C PRO A 238 21.69 29.44 -11.53
N ASP A 239 22.12 29.39 -12.79
CA ASP A 239 21.26 29.37 -13.98
C ASP A 239 20.30 28.16 -14.00
N ASP A 240 20.73 27.01 -13.49
CA ASP A 240 19.88 25.81 -13.39
C ASP A 240 18.73 26.03 -12.41
N LEU A 241 18.98 26.76 -11.31
CA LEU A 241 17.95 27.09 -10.30
C LEU A 241 16.94 28.11 -10.83
N TYR A 242 17.40 29.14 -11.55
CA TYR A 242 16.51 30.08 -12.23
C TYR A 242 15.63 29.35 -13.25
N THR A 243 16.23 28.46 -14.05
CA THR A 243 15.51 27.63 -15.01
C THR A 243 14.44 26.78 -14.30
N LEU A 244 14.80 26.02 -13.27
CA LEU A 244 13.86 25.16 -12.56
C LEU A 244 12.71 25.96 -11.90
N LYS A 245 13.02 27.12 -11.33
CA LYS A 245 11.99 28.01 -10.76
C LYS A 245 11.05 28.54 -11.84
N ALA A 246 11.56 28.90 -13.02
CA ALA A 246 10.74 29.32 -14.15
C ALA A 246 9.80 28.19 -14.60
N LEU A 247 10.29 26.95 -14.72
CA LEU A 247 9.46 25.78 -15.03
C LEU A 247 8.31 25.62 -14.02
N PHE A 248 8.60 25.73 -12.71
CA PHE A 248 7.55 25.61 -11.69
C PHE A 248 6.52 26.73 -11.74
N LEU A 249 6.92 27.96 -12.05
CA LEU A 249 6.00 29.10 -12.21
C LEU A 249 5.12 28.95 -13.45
N GLU A 250 5.67 28.47 -14.56
CA GLU A 250 4.86 28.16 -15.75
C GLU A 250 3.91 26.98 -15.50
N LEU A 251 4.34 25.97 -14.75
CA LEU A 251 3.47 24.88 -14.34
C LEU A 251 2.33 25.38 -13.43
N GLU A 252 2.61 26.28 -12.48
CA GLU A 252 1.60 26.88 -11.61
C GLU A 252 0.55 27.64 -12.45
N LYS A 253 0.99 28.46 -13.40
CA LYS A 253 0.09 29.16 -14.34
C LYS A 253 -0.76 28.18 -15.15
N ALA A 254 -0.15 27.12 -15.69
CA ALA A 254 -0.85 26.12 -16.48
C ALA A 254 -1.91 25.38 -15.66
N ILE A 255 -1.57 25.03 -14.42
CA ILE A 255 -2.49 24.39 -13.47
C ILE A 255 -3.62 25.31 -13.10
N ASP A 256 -3.37 26.61 -12.90
CA ASP A 256 -4.37 27.60 -12.48
C ASP A 256 -5.39 28.01 -13.55
N VAL A 257 -5.11 27.74 -14.82
CA VAL A 257 -5.99 28.09 -15.95
C VAL A 257 -6.97 26.98 -16.32
N ILE A 258 -6.77 25.74 -15.85
CA ILE A 258 -7.68 24.60 -16.09
C ILE A 258 -9.14 24.96 -15.69
N PRO A 259 -10.14 24.84 -16.58
CA PRO A 259 -11.51 25.17 -16.21
C PRO A 259 -12.08 24.10 -15.26
N LEU A 260 -12.69 24.53 -14.16
CA LEU A 260 -13.39 23.65 -13.22
C LEU A 260 -14.90 23.91 -13.26
N PRO A 261 -15.74 22.86 -13.30
CA PRO A 261 -17.19 23.01 -13.19
C PRO A 261 -17.63 23.67 -11.88
N ALA A 262 -18.67 24.49 -11.93
CA ALA A 262 -19.20 25.23 -10.78
C ALA A 262 -19.88 24.33 -9.72
N ASP A 263 -20.18 23.08 -10.07
CA ASP A 263 -20.79 22.09 -9.18
C ASP A 263 -19.80 21.44 -8.21
N GLY A 264 -18.50 21.74 -8.33
CA GLY A 264 -17.45 21.19 -7.49
C GLY A 264 -17.04 19.76 -7.83
N SER A 265 -17.57 19.18 -8.92
CA SER A 265 -17.28 17.79 -9.33
C SER A 265 -15.87 17.59 -9.91
N GLY A 266 -15.16 18.67 -10.22
CA GLY A 266 -13.83 18.64 -10.84
C GLY A 266 -13.87 18.39 -12.35
N ALA A 267 -12.70 18.44 -13.00
CA ALA A 267 -12.55 18.18 -14.43
C ALA A 267 -11.75 16.88 -14.65
N THR A 268 -12.23 16.00 -15.52
CA THR A 268 -11.56 14.73 -15.84
C THR A 268 -11.09 14.73 -17.29
N HIS A 269 -9.81 14.40 -17.50
CA HIS A 269 -9.14 14.38 -18.79
C HIS A 269 -8.51 12.98 -19.06
N PRO A 270 -8.24 12.63 -20.33
CA PRO A 270 -7.47 11.44 -20.68
C PRO A 270 -6.04 11.47 -20.09
N GLY A 271 -5.40 10.30 -19.95
CA GLY A 271 -4.05 10.20 -19.37
C GLY A 271 -2.99 11.04 -20.09
N GLY A 272 -3.13 11.21 -21.41
CA GLY A 272 -2.24 12.05 -22.22
C GLY A 272 -2.20 13.52 -21.81
N TYR A 273 -3.27 14.02 -21.17
CA TYR A 273 -3.35 15.42 -20.73
C TYR A 273 -2.24 15.79 -19.74
N MET A 274 -1.73 14.83 -18.97
CA MET A 274 -0.61 15.09 -18.06
C MET A 274 0.66 15.49 -18.82
N PHE A 275 0.90 14.87 -19.99
CA PHE A 275 2.03 15.23 -20.84
C PHE A 275 1.87 16.63 -21.42
N GLU A 276 0.67 16.96 -21.90
CA GLU A 276 0.35 18.30 -22.41
C GLU A 276 0.49 19.38 -21.32
N LEU A 277 0.10 19.07 -20.09
CA LEU A 277 0.21 19.97 -18.95
C LEU A 277 1.67 20.25 -18.58
N LEU A 278 2.50 19.20 -18.54
CA LEU A 278 3.93 19.31 -18.25
C LEU A 278 4.68 20.01 -19.40
N GLU A 279 4.30 19.75 -20.66
CA GLU A 279 4.89 20.37 -21.84
C GLU A 279 4.65 21.89 -21.89
N LYS A 280 3.50 22.38 -21.39
CA LYS A 280 3.25 23.84 -21.23
C LYS A 280 4.26 24.53 -20.31
N ALA A 281 4.86 23.78 -19.39
CA ALA A 281 5.93 24.23 -18.52
C ALA A 281 7.31 23.80 -19.04
N GLU A 282 7.42 23.44 -20.32
CA GLU A 282 8.61 22.91 -20.98
C GLU A 282 9.22 21.65 -20.35
N ILE A 283 8.45 20.91 -19.54
CA ILE A 283 8.88 19.64 -18.98
C ILE A 283 8.58 18.56 -20.03
N THR A 284 9.62 18.08 -20.70
CA THR A 284 9.52 17.10 -21.79
C THR A 284 10.33 15.85 -21.46
N PRO A 285 10.04 14.70 -22.12
CA PRO A 285 10.81 13.46 -21.93
C PRO A 285 12.32 13.66 -22.11
N ASN A 286 12.74 14.47 -23.08
CA ASN A 286 14.16 14.74 -23.35
C ASN A 286 14.85 15.52 -22.23
N LYS A 287 14.11 16.39 -21.52
CA LYS A 287 14.62 17.19 -20.39
C LYS A 287 14.48 16.44 -19.05
N LYS A 288 13.79 15.30 -19.01
CA LYS A 288 13.53 14.50 -17.79
C LYS A 288 14.80 14.23 -16.99
N THR A 289 15.85 13.69 -17.63
CA THR A 289 17.08 13.29 -16.93
C THR A 289 17.74 14.47 -16.23
N ILE A 290 17.83 15.62 -16.91
CA ILE A 290 18.42 16.86 -16.37
C ILE A 290 17.59 17.37 -15.19
N ILE A 291 16.26 17.42 -15.33
CA ILE A 291 15.35 17.87 -14.27
C ILE A 291 15.45 16.94 -13.05
N VAL A 292 15.46 15.63 -13.27
CA VAL A 292 15.57 14.61 -12.21
C VAL A 292 16.89 14.75 -11.46
N GLU A 293 18.02 14.83 -12.15
CA GLU A 293 19.33 14.99 -11.53
C GLU A 293 19.42 16.28 -10.71
N LEU A 294 18.90 17.40 -11.22
CA LEU A 294 18.86 18.66 -10.50
C LEU A 294 17.97 18.58 -9.25
N LEU A 295 16.80 17.96 -9.35
CA LEU A 295 15.90 17.75 -8.21
C LEU A 295 16.55 16.88 -7.14
N GLU A 296 17.21 15.79 -7.52
CA GLU A 296 17.91 14.91 -6.58
C GLU A 296 19.02 15.65 -5.84
N LYS A 297 19.85 16.42 -6.55
CA LYS A 297 20.90 17.26 -5.95
C LYS A 297 20.32 18.30 -4.99
N LEU A 298 19.22 18.97 -5.37
CA LEU A 298 18.55 19.95 -4.52
C LEU A 298 17.95 19.33 -3.27
N ILE A 299 17.29 18.18 -3.40
CA ILE A 299 16.74 17.44 -2.26
C ILE A 299 17.88 17.04 -1.30
N GLN A 300 19.02 16.57 -1.83
CA GLN A 300 20.19 16.23 -1.03
C GLN A 300 20.76 17.45 -0.30
N TYR A 301 20.94 18.59 -0.99
CA TYR A 301 21.41 19.85 -0.40
C TYR A 301 20.49 20.36 0.71
N LEU A 302 19.18 20.42 0.45
CA LEU A 302 18.18 20.86 1.43
C LEU A 302 18.15 19.95 2.66
N THR A 303 18.34 18.65 2.45
CA THR A 303 18.40 17.66 3.54
C THR A 303 19.69 17.77 4.35
N ALA A 304 20.80 18.20 3.75
CA ALA A 304 22.08 18.40 4.43
C ALA A 304 22.12 19.72 5.23
N ASN A 305 21.55 20.79 4.67
CA ASN A 305 21.63 22.16 5.19
C ASN A 305 20.40 22.64 5.97
N SER A 306 19.53 21.72 6.39
CA SER A 306 18.36 22.04 7.22
C SER A 306 18.79 22.24 8.68
N SER A 307 18.68 23.48 9.18
CA SER A 307 19.03 23.87 10.55
C SER A 307 17.96 23.55 11.60
N SER A 308 16.71 23.31 11.19
CA SER A 308 15.58 23.02 12.08
C SER A 308 15.00 21.62 11.86
N PRO A 309 14.88 20.77 12.89
CA PRO A 309 14.31 19.42 12.81
C PRO A 309 12.83 19.34 12.40
N PHE A 310 12.13 20.48 12.36
CA PHE A 310 10.68 20.56 12.15
C PHE A 310 10.28 21.18 10.80
N GLN A 311 11.21 21.79 10.06
CA GLN A 311 10.96 22.35 8.73
C GLN A 311 11.20 21.28 7.66
N ARG A 312 10.14 20.87 6.97
CA ARG A 312 10.15 19.83 5.92
C ARG A 312 10.70 20.35 4.59
N LYS A 313 11.96 20.79 4.57
CA LYS A 313 12.60 21.28 3.34
C LYS A 313 12.77 20.12 2.34
N GLY A 314 12.36 20.31 1.09
CA GLY A 314 12.48 19.34 0.00
C GLY A 314 11.33 18.34 -0.15
N ALA A 315 10.31 18.38 0.72
CA ALA A 315 9.19 17.44 0.63
C ALA A 315 8.31 17.65 -0.62
N GLY A 316 8.12 18.91 -1.04
CA GLY A 316 7.43 19.24 -2.29
C GLY A 316 8.22 18.72 -3.50
N LEU A 317 9.53 19.02 -3.53
CA LEU A 317 10.43 18.57 -4.60
C LEU A 317 10.45 17.04 -4.73
N GLN A 318 10.43 16.30 -3.62
CA GLN A 318 10.37 14.84 -3.66
C GLN A 318 9.04 14.33 -4.25
N LYS A 319 7.91 14.95 -3.91
CA LYS A 319 6.61 14.58 -4.51
C LYS A 319 6.57 14.88 -6.00
N PHE A 320 7.16 16.00 -6.41
CA PHE A 320 7.26 16.34 -7.82
C PHE A 320 8.18 15.37 -8.57
N LEU A 321 9.33 14.99 -7.99
CA LEU A 321 10.21 13.96 -8.53
C LEU A 321 9.48 12.62 -8.72
N ASP A 322 8.67 12.20 -7.73
CA ASP A 322 7.86 10.99 -7.83
C ASP A 322 6.80 11.08 -8.96
N LEU A 323 6.21 12.25 -9.17
CA LEU A 323 5.30 12.51 -10.29
C LEU A 323 6.03 12.33 -11.62
N ILE A 324 7.22 12.91 -11.78
CA ILE A 324 8.03 12.83 -13.00
C ILE A 324 8.43 11.37 -13.30
N TYR A 325 8.81 10.59 -12.30
CA TYR A 325 9.08 9.16 -12.49
C TYR A 325 7.83 8.35 -12.87
N THR A 326 6.66 8.75 -12.40
CA THR A 326 5.40 8.06 -12.72
C THR A 326 4.96 8.37 -14.16
N VAL A 327 4.96 9.65 -14.52
CA VAL A 327 4.53 10.11 -15.85
C VAL A 327 5.53 9.68 -16.93
N TYR A 328 6.82 9.89 -16.69
CA TYR A 328 7.89 9.48 -17.59
C TYR A 328 8.56 8.21 -17.09
N SER A 329 7.77 7.16 -16.84
CA SER A 329 8.27 5.86 -16.36
C SER A 329 9.29 5.20 -17.30
N ARG A 330 9.31 5.59 -18.58
CA ARG A 330 10.29 5.16 -19.60
C ARG A 330 10.98 6.38 -20.21
N ASP A 331 12.20 6.18 -20.69
CA ASP A 331 13.01 7.24 -21.29
C ASP A 331 12.59 7.56 -22.73
N CYS A 332 12.00 6.58 -23.41
CA CYS A 332 11.36 6.76 -24.71
C CYS A 332 10.02 6.04 -24.72
N PHE A 333 9.00 6.71 -25.24
CA PHE A 333 7.70 6.10 -25.51
C PHE A 333 7.54 5.97 -27.03
N SER A 334 7.37 4.75 -27.52
CA SER A 334 6.84 4.53 -28.86
C SER A 334 5.39 5.03 -28.94
N GLN A 335 4.89 5.25 -30.15
CA GLN A 335 3.51 5.69 -30.38
C GLN A 335 2.49 4.75 -29.71
N GLU A 336 2.69 3.44 -29.84
CA GLU A 336 1.83 2.42 -29.23
C GLU A 336 1.83 2.50 -27.69
N GLN A 337 2.99 2.74 -27.08
CA GLN A 337 3.11 2.88 -25.63
C GLN A 337 2.45 4.17 -25.14
N MET A 338 2.57 5.28 -25.88
CA MET A 338 1.86 6.51 -25.56
C MET A 338 0.34 6.32 -25.61
N ASP A 339 -0.14 5.61 -26.63
CA ASP A 339 -1.56 5.34 -26.77
C ASP A 339 -2.09 4.39 -25.68
N PHE A 340 -1.26 3.43 -25.25
CA PHE A 340 -1.54 2.61 -24.08
C PHE A 340 -1.66 3.46 -22.81
N VAL A 341 -0.69 4.33 -22.50
CA VAL A 341 -0.73 5.25 -21.35
C VAL A 341 -1.98 6.15 -21.37
N LYS A 342 -2.33 6.72 -22.53
CA LYS A 342 -3.55 7.54 -22.70
C LYS A 342 -4.83 6.77 -22.34
N SER A 343 -4.88 5.48 -22.67
CA SER A 343 -6.03 4.62 -22.40
C SER A 343 -6.12 4.19 -20.92
N SER A 344 -4.97 3.99 -20.29
CA SER A 344 -4.86 3.41 -18.96
C SER A 344 -4.89 4.40 -17.81
N TYR A 345 -4.52 5.66 -18.06
CA TYR A 345 -4.53 6.71 -17.04
C TYR A 345 -5.68 7.70 -17.26
N LYS A 346 -6.13 8.32 -16.16
CA LYS A 346 -6.96 9.54 -16.20
C LYS A 346 -6.35 10.61 -15.32
N VAL A 347 -6.48 11.85 -15.77
CA VAL A 347 -6.12 13.03 -14.98
C VAL A 347 -7.41 13.64 -14.45
N HIS A 348 -7.57 13.71 -13.14
CA HIS A 348 -8.69 14.37 -12.49
C HIS A 348 -8.20 15.60 -11.72
N VAL A 349 -8.77 16.77 -12.01
CA VAL A 349 -8.43 18.03 -11.36
C VAL A 349 -9.61 18.48 -10.52
N SER A 350 -9.41 18.60 -9.21
CA SER A 350 -10.43 19.07 -8.27
C SER A 350 -9.94 20.30 -7.49
N VAL A 351 -10.85 20.96 -6.80
CA VAL A 351 -10.46 22.00 -5.84
C VAL A 351 -9.73 21.34 -4.67
N GLU A 352 -8.61 21.92 -4.25
CA GLU A 352 -7.85 21.46 -3.09
C GLU A 352 -8.63 21.79 -1.81
N GLU A 353 -9.09 20.76 -1.09
CA GLU A 353 -9.73 20.95 0.21
C GLU A 353 -8.68 21.29 1.28
N VAL A 354 -8.76 22.50 1.82
CA VAL A 354 -7.90 22.90 2.96
C VAL A 354 -8.37 22.18 4.22
N ARG A 355 -7.71 21.07 4.57
CA ARG A 355 -7.92 20.41 5.86
C ARG A 355 -7.39 21.30 6.99
N LYS A 356 -8.28 21.95 7.74
CA LYS A 356 -7.92 22.61 9.01
C LYS A 356 -7.32 21.57 9.97
N LYS A 357 -6.07 21.76 10.38
CA LYS A 357 -5.48 21.00 11.49
C LYS A 357 -6.20 21.39 12.80
N GLY A 358 -6.92 20.46 13.41
CA GLY A 358 -7.29 20.52 14.83
C GLY A 358 -8.75 20.82 15.18
N GLY A 359 -9.73 20.13 14.58
CA GLY A 359 -11.12 20.14 15.06
C GLY A 359 -11.64 18.72 15.33
N PRO A 360 -12.52 18.48 16.33
CA PRO A 360 -13.13 17.18 16.57
C PRO A 360 -13.96 16.75 15.35
N GLN A 361 -13.87 15.47 14.97
CA GLN A 361 -14.71 14.87 13.94
C GLN A 361 -16.15 14.75 14.47
N ASP A 362 -17.04 15.63 14.00
CA ASP A 362 -18.48 15.41 14.09
C ASP A 362 -19.21 16.02 12.88
N GLY A 363 -20.23 15.30 12.42
CA GLY A 363 -21.43 15.92 11.87
C GLY A 363 -21.43 16.33 10.40
N TRP A 364 -21.97 15.46 9.57
CA TRP A 364 -22.62 15.83 8.31
C TRP A 364 -23.86 16.67 8.63
N HIS A 365 -23.73 18.00 8.77
CA HIS A 365 -24.77 19.01 8.50
C HIS A 365 -24.18 20.43 8.57
N ALA A 366 -24.16 21.10 7.42
CA ALA A 366 -24.15 22.54 7.16
C ALA A 366 -23.34 23.49 8.08
N ALA A 367 -22.20 23.96 7.56
CA ALA A 367 -21.76 25.34 7.79
C ALA A 367 -21.60 26.02 6.43
N LYS A 368 -22.43 27.04 6.20
CA LYS A 368 -22.42 27.90 5.02
C LYS A 368 -21.02 28.45 4.76
N ALA A 369 -20.64 28.45 3.48
CA ALA A 369 -19.43 29.07 2.97
C ALA A 369 -19.29 30.51 3.47
N THR A 370 -18.20 30.77 4.18
CA THR A 370 -17.70 32.12 4.45
C THR A 370 -16.24 32.18 4.02
N ALA A 371 -16.00 33.09 3.08
CA ALA A 371 -14.73 33.57 2.53
C ALA A 371 -13.87 32.53 1.78
N LEU A 372 -14.03 32.50 0.45
CA LEU A 372 -12.99 32.02 -0.47
C LEU A 372 -11.70 32.81 -0.21
N PRO A 373 -10.56 32.16 0.07
CA PRO A 373 -9.26 32.77 -0.18
C PRO A 373 -9.17 33.07 -1.67
N SER A 374 -8.59 34.22 -2.04
CA SER A 374 -8.29 34.55 -3.43
C SER A 374 -7.48 33.41 -4.05
N LYS A 375 -8.08 32.73 -5.04
CA LYS A 375 -7.63 31.50 -5.72
C LYS A 375 -7.63 30.24 -4.81
N ALA A 376 -8.66 29.42 -4.95
CA ALA A 376 -8.67 28.08 -4.38
C ALA A 376 -7.63 27.21 -5.12
N GLY A 377 -6.72 26.58 -4.36
CA GLY A 377 -5.71 25.68 -4.90
C GLY A 377 -6.35 24.48 -5.63
N ARG A 378 -5.56 23.78 -6.43
CA ARG A 378 -6.01 22.66 -7.27
C ARG A 378 -5.28 21.39 -6.87
N LEU A 379 -6.01 20.29 -6.87
CA LEU A 379 -5.47 18.96 -6.67
C LEU A 379 -5.51 18.21 -8.00
N ILE A 380 -4.35 17.77 -8.47
CA ILE A 380 -4.20 16.97 -9.68
C ILE A 380 -4.01 15.53 -9.26
N SER A 381 -4.92 14.68 -9.71
CA SER A 381 -4.89 13.25 -9.48
C SER A 381 -4.60 12.53 -10.79
N TYR A 382 -3.42 11.91 -10.89
CA TYR A 382 -3.03 11.06 -12.01
C TYR A 382 -3.27 9.61 -11.61
N TRP A 383 -4.41 9.05 -12.02
CA TRP A 383 -4.84 7.72 -11.60
C TRP A 383 -4.60 6.69 -12.70
N CYS A 384 -3.91 5.61 -12.34
CA CYS A 384 -3.76 4.42 -13.15
C CYS A 384 -4.95 3.49 -12.92
N PHE A 385 -5.59 3.04 -14.00
CA PHE A 385 -6.69 2.06 -13.99
C PHE A 385 -6.29 0.75 -14.67
N HIS A 386 -4.98 0.49 -14.74
CA HIS A 386 -4.47 -0.66 -15.46
C HIS A 386 -3.32 -1.31 -14.68
N PRO A 387 -3.57 -2.45 -14.01
CA PRO A 387 -2.58 -3.07 -13.14
C PRO A 387 -1.40 -3.68 -13.90
N GLY A 388 -1.57 -3.91 -15.21
CA GLY A 388 -0.53 -4.46 -16.08
C GLY A 388 0.80 -3.70 -16.05
N PHE A 389 0.79 -2.37 -15.87
CA PHE A 389 2.04 -1.60 -15.74
C PHE A 389 2.90 -2.06 -14.57
N GLY A 390 2.28 -2.26 -13.40
CA GLY A 390 2.99 -2.68 -12.19
C GLY A 390 3.53 -4.10 -12.32
N MET A 391 2.73 -5.02 -12.88
CA MET A 391 3.15 -6.41 -13.06
C MET A 391 4.21 -6.59 -14.15
N GLN A 392 4.07 -5.90 -15.28
CA GLN A 392 5.10 -5.91 -16.34
C GLN A 392 6.41 -5.33 -15.82
N SER A 393 6.36 -4.19 -15.12
CA SER A 393 7.53 -3.59 -14.47
C SER A 393 8.18 -4.55 -13.47
N LEU A 394 7.42 -5.40 -12.78
CA LEU A 394 7.97 -6.42 -11.90
C LEU A 394 8.66 -7.56 -12.67
N VAL A 395 8.05 -8.05 -13.75
CA VAL A 395 8.59 -9.13 -14.58
C VAL A 395 9.85 -8.69 -15.33
N GLU A 396 9.89 -7.45 -15.82
CA GLU A 396 11.04 -6.84 -16.50
C GLU A 396 12.30 -6.76 -15.62
N GLN A 397 12.17 -6.94 -14.30
CA GLN A 397 13.31 -6.90 -13.34
C GLN A 397 14.04 -8.25 -13.25
N GLY A 398 13.70 -9.22 -14.10
CA GLY A 398 14.41 -10.49 -14.19
C GLY A 398 14.08 -11.47 -13.06
N ALA A 399 12.89 -11.36 -12.44
CA ALA A 399 12.42 -12.36 -11.48
C ALA A 399 12.43 -13.75 -12.12
N LYS A 400 13.05 -14.72 -11.44
CA LYS A 400 13.16 -16.10 -11.94
C LYS A 400 11.79 -16.76 -12.06
N CYS A 401 10.92 -16.50 -11.11
CA CYS A 401 9.56 -17.03 -11.06
C CYS A 401 8.69 -16.12 -10.21
N VAL A 402 7.47 -15.84 -10.67
CA VAL A 402 6.44 -15.13 -9.91
C VAL A 402 5.27 -16.08 -9.70
N ILE A 403 4.91 -16.33 -8.46
CA ILE A 403 3.84 -17.24 -8.05
C ILE A 403 2.74 -16.39 -7.38
N LEU A 404 1.52 -16.50 -7.88
CA LEU A 404 0.35 -15.86 -7.29
C LEU A 404 -0.54 -16.93 -6.67
N THR A 405 -0.84 -16.81 -5.38
CA THR A 405 -1.73 -17.72 -4.65
C THR A 405 -2.85 -16.94 -3.98
N SER A 406 -4.08 -17.41 -4.12
CA SER A 406 -5.23 -16.89 -3.37
C SER A 406 -6.39 -17.88 -3.44
N GLY A 407 -7.19 -17.93 -2.38
CA GLY A 407 -8.37 -18.79 -2.31
C GLY A 407 -9.56 -18.30 -3.16
N THR A 408 -9.45 -17.11 -3.77
CA THR A 408 -10.57 -16.41 -4.44
C THR A 408 -10.24 -15.87 -5.83
N LEU A 409 -9.20 -16.39 -6.50
CA LEU A 409 -8.77 -15.91 -7.84
C LEU A 409 -9.69 -16.33 -8.99
N SER A 410 -10.62 -17.26 -8.78
CA SER A 410 -11.50 -17.75 -9.84
C SER A 410 -12.56 -16.69 -10.21
N PRO A 411 -12.81 -16.42 -11.51
CA PRO A 411 -12.21 -17.06 -12.69
C PRO A 411 -10.80 -16.54 -13.06
N MET A 412 -9.85 -17.45 -13.28
CA MET A 412 -8.43 -17.14 -13.49
C MET A 412 -8.15 -16.37 -14.79
N ASP A 413 -8.93 -16.61 -15.85
CA ASP A 413 -8.74 -15.95 -17.14
C ASP A 413 -8.98 -14.43 -17.07
N SER A 414 -9.97 -14.00 -16.28
CA SER A 414 -10.24 -12.57 -16.06
C SER A 414 -9.06 -11.92 -15.33
N PHE A 415 -8.60 -12.57 -14.26
CA PHE A 415 -7.48 -12.09 -13.46
C PHE A 415 -6.18 -11.99 -14.29
N ALA A 416 -5.87 -13.01 -15.08
CA ALA A 416 -4.72 -13.02 -15.98
C ALA A 416 -4.80 -11.91 -17.04
N SER A 417 -6.00 -11.69 -17.60
CA SER A 417 -6.25 -10.64 -18.60
C SER A 417 -6.08 -9.24 -18.00
N GLU A 418 -6.50 -9.01 -16.76
CA GLU A 418 -6.34 -7.72 -16.09
C GLU A 418 -4.85 -7.39 -15.85
N LEU A 419 -4.06 -8.37 -15.40
CA LEU A 419 -2.63 -8.17 -15.13
C LEU A 419 -1.75 -8.09 -16.38
N GLN A 420 -2.27 -8.40 -17.58
CA GLN A 420 -1.55 -8.34 -18.86
C GLN A 420 -0.17 -9.03 -18.82
N VAL A 421 -0.07 -10.14 -18.09
CA VAL A 421 1.11 -10.99 -18.02
C VAL A 421 0.70 -12.46 -18.20
N PRO A 422 1.50 -13.27 -18.92
CA PRO A 422 1.15 -14.66 -19.16
C PRO A 422 1.32 -15.50 -17.89
N PHE A 423 0.30 -16.28 -17.54
CA PHE A 423 0.37 -17.33 -16.53
C PHE A 423 0.31 -18.69 -17.22
N PRO A 424 1.45 -19.27 -17.65
CA PRO A 424 1.46 -20.54 -18.38
C PRO A 424 1.06 -21.73 -17.51
N VAL A 425 1.24 -21.61 -16.19
CA VAL A 425 0.83 -22.61 -15.21
C VAL A 425 -0.31 -22.04 -14.40
N GLN A 426 -1.48 -22.65 -14.52
CA GLN A 426 -2.69 -22.31 -13.78
C GLN A 426 -3.22 -23.57 -13.11
N LEU A 427 -3.62 -23.45 -11.85
CA LEU A 427 -4.16 -24.55 -11.07
C LEU A 427 -5.35 -24.06 -10.25
N GLU A 428 -6.54 -24.56 -10.59
CA GLU A 428 -7.76 -24.38 -9.81
C GLU A 428 -8.12 -25.73 -9.17
N ASN A 429 -8.00 -25.79 -7.85
CA ASN A 429 -8.35 -27.01 -7.10
C ASN A 429 -9.82 -26.97 -6.70
N PRO A 430 -10.50 -28.13 -6.64
CA PRO A 430 -11.86 -28.20 -6.13
C PRO A 430 -11.93 -27.75 -4.67
N HIS A 431 -13.10 -27.26 -4.26
CA HIS A 431 -13.33 -26.81 -2.89
C HIS A 431 -13.10 -27.95 -1.88
N VAL A 432 -12.29 -27.70 -0.84
CA VAL A 432 -11.91 -28.71 0.16
C VAL A 432 -13.10 -29.07 1.08
N ILE A 433 -14.05 -28.15 1.24
CA ILE A 433 -15.21 -28.32 2.12
C ILE A 433 -16.35 -28.98 1.35
N GLN A 434 -16.92 -30.04 1.92
CA GLN A 434 -18.05 -30.76 1.36
C GLN A 434 -19.37 -29.98 1.53
N LYS A 435 -20.34 -30.20 0.62
CA LYS A 435 -21.64 -29.50 0.61
C LYS A 435 -22.44 -29.60 1.92
N HIS A 436 -22.22 -30.65 2.71
CA HIS A 436 -22.93 -30.83 3.98
C HIS A 436 -22.35 -29.96 5.12
N GLN A 437 -21.12 -29.47 4.97
CA GLN A 437 -20.43 -28.68 5.99
C GLN A 437 -20.72 -27.18 5.86
N VAL A 438 -21.08 -26.72 4.65
CA VAL A 438 -21.43 -25.32 4.35
C VAL A 438 -22.62 -25.28 3.41
N TRP A 439 -23.67 -24.59 3.84
CA TRP A 439 -24.81 -24.23 2.99
C TRP A 439 -24.67 -22.78 2.54
N ALA A 440 -24.71 -22.56 1.22
CA ALA A 440 -24.76 -21.24 0.61
C ALA A 440 -26.08 -21.11 -0.17
N GLY A 441 -26.82 -20.04 0.06
CA GLY A 441 -28.08 -19.79 -0.60
C GLY A 441 -28.46 -18.31 -0.58
N VAL A 442 -29.32 -17.92 -1.52
CA VAL A 442 -29.83 -16.55 -1.67
C VAL A 442 -31.26 -16.50 -1.14
N ILE A 443 -31.53 -15.58 -0.21
CA ILE A 443 -32.88 -15.33 0.31
C ILE A 443 -33.46 -14.14 -0.45
N CYS A 444 -34.31 -14.41 -1.44
CA CYS A 444 -34.86 -13.37 -2.31
C CYS A 444 -36.05 -12.62 -1.69
N CYS A 445 -36.77 -13.24 -0.76
CA CYS A 445 -37.98 -12.69 -0.16
C CYS A 445 -37.96 -12.85 1.36
N GLY A 446 -38.48 -11.84 2.06
CA GLY A 446 -38.68 -11.92 3.49
C GLY A 446 -39.92 -12.75 3.86
N PRO A 447 -40.14 -12.97 5.17
CA PRO A 447 -41.24 -13.79 5.67
C PRO A 447 -42.62 -13.19 5.45
N ASP A 448 -42.69 -11.90 5.11
CA ASP A 448 -43.89 -11.17 4.67
C ASP A 448 -44.12 -11.25 3.15
N GLY A 449 -43.29 -12.01 2.42
CA GLY A 449 -43.35 -12.14 0.96
C GLY A 449 -42.74 -10.96 0.20
N PHE A 450 -42.21 -9.95 0.90
CA PHE A 450 -41.62 -8.77 0.27
C PHE A 450 -40.23 -9.10 -0.29
N THR A 451 -39.93 -8.60 -1.49
CA THR A 451 -38.65 -8.83 -2.16
C THR A 451 -37.51 -8.10 -1.42
N LEU A 452 -36.47 -8.85 -1.05
CA LEU A 452 -35.26 -8.30 -0.44
C LEU A 452 -34.33 -7.78 -1.56
N ASN A 453 -34.38 -6.47 -1.82
CA ASN A 453 -33.56 -5.81 -2.83
C ASN A 453 -32.86 -4.59 -2.22
N SER A 454 -31.53 -4.64 -2.11
CA SER A 454 -30.73 -3.58 -1.49
C SER A 454 -30.26 -2.48 -2.47
N SER A 455 -30.79 -2.44 -3.69
CA SER A 455 -30.41 -1.42 -4.69
C SER A 455 -30.67 0.01 -4.20
N PHE A 456 -29.99 0.99 -4.80
CA PHE A 456 -30.14 2.42 -4.42
C PHE A 456 -31.60 2.89 -4.41
N ARG A 457 -32.43 2.34 -5.30
CA ARG A 457 -33.86 2.69 -5.43
C ARG A 457 -34.71 2.13 -4.28
N CYS A 458 -34.40 0.92 -3.80
CA CYS A 458 -35.24 0.19 -2.85
C CYS A 458 -34.74 0.26 -1.41
N ARG A 459 -33.44 0.51 -1.17
CA ARG A 459 -32.83 0.46 0.17
C ARG A 459 -33.42 1.45 1.20
N SER A 460 -34.00 2.55 0.73
CA SER A 460 -34.63 3.56 1.60
C SER A 460 -36.08 3.22 1.96
N ASP A 461 -36.67 2.20 1.32
CA ASP A 461 -38.05 1.78 1.55
C ASP A 461 -38.22 1.23 2.99
N PRO A 462 -39.14 1.79 3.80
CA PRO A 462 -39.44 1.28 5.13
C PRO A 462 -39.89 -0.19 5.15
N GLN A 463 -40.60 -0.65 4.10
CA GLN A 463 -41.08 -2.02 4.00
C GLN A 463 -39.91 -2.99 3.77
N TYR A 464 -38.96 -2.63 2.90
CA TYR A 464 -37.71 -3.37 2.72
C TYR A 464 -36.96 -3.53 4.04
N LYS A 465 -36.73 -2.43 4.77
CA LYS A 465 -36.01 -2.44 6.05
C LYS A 465 -36.71 -3.36 7.05
N ARG A 466 -38.04 -3.26 7.17
CA ARG A 466 -38.82 -4.12 8.08
C ARG A 466 -38.73 -5.60 7.70
N SER A 467 -38.88 -5.91 6.41
CA SER A 467 -38.82 -7.28 5.89
C SER A 467 -37.44 -7.91 6.12
N LEU A 468 -36.36 -7.16 5.87
CA LEU A 468 -34.98 -7.58 6.17
C LEU A 468 -34.79 -7.86 7.67
N GLY A 469 -35.24 -6.96 8.53
CA GLY A 469 -35.16 -7.13 9.98
C GLY A 469 -35.94 -8.34 10.48
N GLN A 470 -37.13 -8.59 9.92
CA GLN A 470 -37.94 -9.76 10.24
C GLN A 470 -37.30 -11.07 9.75
N THR A 471 -36.62 -11.04 8.61
CA THR A 471 -35.83 -12.16 8.08
C THR A 471 -34.69 -12.51 9.05
N ILE A 472 -33.92 -11.51 9.47
CA ILE A 472 -32.82 -11.68 10.46
C ILE A 472 -33.37 -12.20 11.79
N LEU A 473 -34.51 -11.69 12.25
CA LEU A 473 -35.18 -12.17 13.46
C LEU A 473 -35.64 -13.63 13.36
N ASN A 474 -36.09 -14.08 12.18
CA ASN A 474 -36.47 -15.47 11.98
C ASN A 474 -35.24 -16.39 11.95
N LEU A 475 -34.16 -15.97 11.28
CA LEU A 475 -32.90 -16.69 11.26
C LEU A 475 -32.30 -16.82 12.67
N SER A 476 -32.30 -15.74 13.44
CA SER A 476 -31.73 -15.73 14.80
C SER A 476 -32.43 -16.68 15.78
N ARG A 477 -33.67 -17.11 15.50
CA ARG A 477 -34.39 -18.12 16.29
C ARG A 477 -33.86 -19.53 16.09
N VAL A 478 -33.39 -19.84 14.89
CA VAL A 478 -32.99 -21.19 14.48
C VAL A 478 -31.49 -21.39 14.68
N ILE A 479 -30.70 -20.32 14.54
CA ILE A 479 -29.24 -20.37 14.65
C ILE A 479 -28.84 -20.33 16.13
N PRO A 480 -28.19 -21.36 16.67
CA PRO A 480 -27.90 -21.45 18.11
C PRO A 480 -26.77 -20.52 18.55
N ASP A 481 -25.73 -20.31 17.72
CA ASP A 481 -24.49 -19.66 18.13
C ASP A 481 -24.40 -18.23 17.57
N GLY A 482 -23.37 -17.90 16.81
CA GLY A 482 -23.15 -16.56 16.28
C GLY A 482 -23.96 -16.26 15.01
N LEU A 483 -24.48 -15.03 14.92
CA LEU A 483 -24.99 -14.47 13.67
C LEU A 483 -24.10 -13.29 13.26
N LEU A 484 -23.58 -13.32 12.03
CA LEU A 484 -22.80 -12.23 11.46
C LEU A 484 -23.60 -11.62 10.30
N VAL A 485 -23.94 -10.33 10.41
CA VAL A 485 -24.71 -9.60 9.39
C VAL A 485 -23.85 -8.50 8.80
N PHE A 486 -23.62 -8.55 7.49
CA PHE A 486 -22.82 -7.56 6.78
C PHE A 486 -23.68 -6.69 5.87
N PHE A 487 -23.56 -5.36 6.02
CA PHE A 487 -24.24 -4.35 5.22
C PHE A 487 -23.33 -3.74 4.16
N PRO A 488 -23.84 -3.25 3.03
CA PRO A 488 -23.00 -2.67 1.97
C PRO A 488 -22.33 -1.33 2.35
N SER A 489 -22.87 -0.59 3.33
CA SER A 489 -22.26 0.65 3.83
C SER A 489 -22.71 0.98 5.25
N TYR A 490 -21.95 1.83 5.95
CA TYR A 490 -22.36 2.34 7.27
C TYR A 490 -23.67 3.12 7.22
N THR A 491 -23.94 3.83 6.12
CA THR A 491 -25.18 4.57 5.93
C THR A 491 -26.36 3.62 5.87
N VAL A 492 -26.28 2.57 5.04
CA VAL A 492 -27.35 1.57 4.92
C VAL A 492 -27.55 0.82 6.24
N MET A 493 -26.45 0.46 6.92
CA MET A 493 -26.53 -0.15 8.25
C MET A 493 -27.30 0.75 9.22
N LYS A 494 -26.87 2.00 9.38
CA LYS A 494 -27.51 2.97 10.30
C LYS A 494 -28.99 3.16 9.97
N ASP A 495 -29.31 3.36 8.70
CA ASP A 495 -30.69 3.55 8.23
C ASP A 495 -31.59 2.33 8.51
N CYS A 496 -31.04 1.11 8.43
CA CYS A 496 -31.75 -0.11 8.79
C CYS A 496 -31.93 -0.23 10.31
N LEU A 497 -30.88 0.04 11.08
CA LEU A 497 -30.90 0.00 12.55
C LEU A 497 -31.94 0.95 13.12
N GLU A 498 -31.98 2.21 12.66
CA GLU A 498 -32.98 3.19 13.06
C GLU A 498 -34.40 2.73 12.68
N GLY A 499 -34.57 2.15 11.49
CA GLY A 499 -35.84 1.55 11.06
C GLY A 499 -36.29 0.39 11.96
N TRP A 500 -35.36 -0.43 12.45
CA TRP A 500 -35.65 -1.55 13.33
C TRP A 500 -35.94 -1.14 14.77
N GLN A 501 -35.30 -0.09 15.25
CA GLN A 501 -35.60 0.52 16.54
C GLN A 501 -37.02 1.09 16.53
N ASN A 502 -37.38 1.86 15.49
CA ASN A 502 -38.70 2.47 15.37
C ASN A 502 -39.84 1.45 15.17
N SER A 503 -39.57 0.31 14.53
CA SER A 503 -40.56 -0.74 14.29
C SER A 503 -40.65 -1.80 15.40
N GLY A 504 -39.80 -1.71 16.43
CA GLY A 504 -39.73 -2.69 17.53
C GLY A 504 -39.10 -4.04 17.16
N VAL A 505 -38.56 -4.17 15.93
CA VAL A 505 -37.82 -5.37 15.50
C VAL A 505 -36.50 -5.50 16.27
N TRP A 506 -35.85 -4.37 16.54
CA TRP A 506 -34.60 -4.33 17.30
C TRP A 506 -34.74 -4.94 18.70
N SER A 507 -35.76 -4.54 19.46
CA SER A 507 -36.00 -5.06 20.81
C SER A 507 -36.21 -6.57 20.80
N LYS A 508 -37.03 -7.08 19.87
CA LYS A 508 -37.27 -8.53 19.70
C LYS A 508 -36.01 -9.31 19.33
N LEU A 509 -35.09 -8.69 18.59
CA LEU A 509 -33.82 -9.30 18.23
C LEU A 509 -32.84 -9.29 19.41
N SER A 510 -32.75 -8.16 20.11
CA SER A 510 -31.88 -7.94 21.28
C SER A 510 -32.26 -8.82 22.47
N GLU A 511 -33.55 -9.12 22.67
CA GLU A 511 -34.04 -10.08 23.67
C GLU A 511 -33.54 -11.51 23.42
N ARG A 512 -33.27 -11.87 22.17
CA ARG A 512 -32.85 -13.23 21.79
C ARG A 512 -31.35 -13.38 21.74
N LYS A 513 -30.67 -12.43 21.10
CA LYS A 513 -29.22 -12.40 20.97
C LYS A 513 -28.74 -10.97 21.21
N PRO A 514 -27.78 -10.75 22.12
CA PRO A 514 -27.15 -9.44 22.26
C PRO A 514 -26.56 -9.00 20.92
N ILE A 515 -26.83 -7.75 20.55
CA ILE A 515 -26.42 -7.18 19.27
C ILE A 515 -25.23 -6.26 19.49
N PHE A 516 -24.18 -6.49 18.72
CA PHE A 516 -22.98 -5.68 18.65
C PHE A 516 -22.90 -5.04 17.27
N VAL A 517 -22.62 -3.74 17.22
CA VAL A 517 -22.53 -2.97 15.97
C VAL A 517 -21.11 -2.50 15.79
N GLU A 518 -20.57 -2.65 14.59
CA GLU A 518 -19.22 -2.23 14.24
C GLU A 518 -19.03 -0.71 14.45
N PRO A 519 -18.14 -0.29 15.37
CA PRO A 519 -17.82 1.12 15.55
C PRO A 519 -16.90 1.63 14.45
N ARG A 520 -16.89 2.96 14.24
CA ARG A 520 -16.04 3.60 13.22
C ARG A 520 -14.56 3.66 13.62
N MET A 521 -14.27 3.68 14.93
CA MET A 521 -12.93 3.86 15.48
C MET A 521 -12.22 2.52 15.71
N LYS A 522 -10.93 2.46 15.37
CA LYS A 522 -10.12 1.21 15.51
C LYS A 522 -10.02 0.71 16.96
N ASN A 523 -9.91 1.61 17.93
CA ASN A 523 -9.77 1.22 19.34
C ASN A 523 -11.08 0.63 19.88
N GLU A 524 -12.21 1.26 19.55
CA GLU A 524 -13.54 0.77 19.92
C GLU A 524 -13.87 -0.57 19.25
N PHE A 525 -13.36 -0.80 18.04
CA PHE A 525 -13.57 -2.06 17.32
C PHE A 525 -13.00 -3.25 18.09
N LEU A 526 -11.80 -3.13 18.67
CA LEU A 526 -11.19 -4.21 19.45
C LEU A 526 -12.01 -4.52 20.70
N THR A 527 -12.52 -3.49 21.38
CA THR A 527 -13.38 -3.63 22.55
C THR A 527 -14.70 -4.33 22.19
N ALA A 528 -15.41 -3.83 21.16
CA ALA A 528 -16.67 -4.42 20.71
C ALA A 528 -16.51 -5.89 20.28
N MET A 529 -15.38 -6.23 19.66
CA MET A 529 -15.04 -7.59 19.30
C MET A 529 -14.81 -8.49 20.51
N GLN A 530 -14.10 -7.98 21.52
CA GLN A 530 -13.86 -8.73 22.75
C GLN A 530 -15.17 -9.04 23.47
N GLU A 531 -16.03 -8.04 23.65
CA GLU A 531 -17.35 -8.20 24.27
C GLU A 531 -18.23 -9.19 23.49
N TYR A 532 -18.19 -9.15 22.16
CA TYR A 532 -18.89 -10.11 21.31
C TYR A 532 -18.45 -11.56 21.59
N TYR A 533 -17.14 -11.83 21.67
CA TYR A 533 -16.64 -13.17 21.98
C TYR A 533 -16.98 -13.60 23.41
N GLU A 534 -16.93 -12.69 24.37
CA GLU A 534 -17.33 -12.97 25.75
C GLU A 534 -18.80 -13.39 25.79
N LYS A 535 -19.68 -12.73 25.02
CA LYS A 535 -21.13 -13.06 24.96
C LYS A 535 -21.49 -14.28 24.12
N ILE A 536 -20.69 -14.67 23.13
CA ILE A 536 -20.92 -15.95 22.44
C ILE A 536 -20.66 -17.12 23.39
N ASN A 537 -19.61 -17.03 24.21
CA ASN A 537 -19.18 -18.13 25.08
C ASN A 537 -19.97 -18.19 26.39
N ASP A 538 -20.85 -17.22 26.65
CA ASP A 538 -21.67 -17.16 27.85
C ASP A 538 -22.87 -18.12 27.72
N PRO A 539 -22.96 -19.17 28.55
CA PRO A 539 -24.03 -20.16 28.49
C PRO A 539 -25.43 -19.58 28.82
N ALA A 540 -25.51 -18.37 29.38
CA ALA A 540 -26.78 -17.68 29.61
C ALA A 540 -27.42 -17.19 28.31
N PHE A 541 -26.64 -17.02 27.25
CA PHE A 541 -27.11 -16.55 25.95
C PHE A 541 -27.02 -17.67 24.91
N ARG A 542 -28.01 -17.75 24.03
CA ARG A 542 -27.92 -18.58 22.82
C ARG A 542 -27.13 -17.81 21.76
N GLY A 543 -25.87 -17.50 22.03
CA GLY A 543 -24.96 -16.76 21.16
C GLY A 543 -25.29 -15.27 20.95
N ALA A 544 -24.55 -14.61 20.06
CA ALA A 544 -24.61 -13.15 19.84
C ALA A 544 -24.72 -12.78 18.36
N CYS A 545 -25.22 -11.58 18.07
CA CYS A 545 -25.31 -11.01 16.72
C CYS A 545 -24.26 -9.90 16.55
N PHE A 546 -23.43 -9.97 15.51
CA PHE A 546 -22.51 -8.89 15.14
C PHE A 546 -22.92 -8.30 13.79
N MET A 547 -23.15 -6.99 13.78
CA MET A 547 -23.56 -6.22 12.61
C MET A 547 -22.40 -5.37 12.13
N ALA A 548 -21.93 -5.62 10.92
CA ALA A 548 -20.74 -5.04 10.34
C ALA A 548 -20.99 -4.50 8.94
N VAL A 549 -20.03 -3.77 8.39
CA VAL A 549 -20.10 -3.32 6.99
C VAL A 549 -19.18 -4.19 6.14
N CYS A 550 -19.72 -4.73 5.04
CA CYS A 550 -18.94 -5.21 3.91
C CYS A 550 -18.12 -4.04 3.39
N ARG A 551 -16.87 -3.93 3.85
CA ARG A 551 -15.90 -3.09 3.17
C ARG A 551 -15.65 -3.78 1.83
N GLY A 552 -16.05 -3.15 0.72
CA GLY A 552 -15.79 -3.68 -0.64
C GLY A 552 -14.31 -4.00 -0.85
N LYS A 553 -13.92 -4.57 -2.01
CA LYS A 553 -12.57 -5.07 -2.40
C LYS A 553 -11.33 -4.47 -1.65
N GLN A 554 -11.34 -3.19 -1.25
CA GLN A 554 -10.41 -2.57 -0.31
C GLN A 554 -10.37 -3.12 1.14
N GLY A 555 -11.29 -3.96 1.62
CA GLY A 555 -11.42 -4.27 3.05
C GLY A 555 -11.93 -5.66 3.40
N GLN A 556 -11.95 -6.60 2.45
CA GLN A 556 -12.23 -8.01 2.74
C GLN A 556 -11.14 -8.69 3.58
N GLU A 557 -10.02 -8.03 3.85
CA GLU A 557 -8.91 -8.66 4.54
C GLU A 557 -8.33 -7.83 5.69
N GLY A 558 -8.73 -8.21 6.91
CA GLY A 558 -7.82 -8.27 8.05
C GLY A 558 -7.73 -7.04 8.95
N SER A 559 -8.79 -6.76 9.72
CA SER A 559 -8.50 -6.74 11.15
C SER A 559 -8.35 -8.21 11.58
N PRO A 560 -7.34 -8.58 12.39
CA PRO A 560 -7.20 -9.96 12.88
C PRO A 560 -8.48 -10.50 13.56
N GLY A 561 -9.38 -9.60 14.01
CA GLY A 561 -10.66 -9.92 14.61
C GLY A 561 -11.69 -10.52 13.64
N THR A 562 -11.80 -10.01 12.41
CA THR A 562 -12.81 -10.46 11.43
C THR A 562 -12.50 -11.83 10.81
N ARG A 563 -11.21 -12.20 10.68
CA ARG A 563 -10.84 -13.59 10.32
C ARG A 563 -11.00 -14.54 11.50
N ARG A 564 -10.68 -14.11 12.73
CA ARG A 564 -10.94 -14.89 13.96
C ARG A 564 -12.44 -15.16 14.17
N LEU A 565 -13.31 -14.28 13.69
CA LEU A 565 -14.77 -14.38 13.78
C LEU A 565 -15.27 -15.63 13.06
N CYS A 566 -14.73 -15.93 11.88
CA CYS A 566 -15.07 -17.13 11.12
C CYS A 566 -14.22 -18.35 11.50
N SER A 567 -12.98 -18.17 11.99
CA SER A 567 -12.05 -19.28 12.20
C SER A 567 -12.04 -19.89 13.60
N ARG A 568 -12.47 -19.17 14.66
CA ARG A 568 -12.37 -19.67 16.05
C ARG A 568 -13.58 -20.47 16.52
N HIS A 569 -14.73 -20.40 15.85
CA HIS A 569 -15.92 -21.21 16.17
C HIS A 569 -16.61 -21.71 14.89
N PRO A 570 -16.13 -22.82 14.27
CA PRO A 570 -16.82 -23.48 13.16
C PRO A 570 -17.96 -24.39 13.64
N THR A 571 -18.70 -23.98 14.67
CA THR A 571 -19.90 -24.69 15.10
C THR A 571 -21.09 -23.74 14.99
N ARG A 572 -21.91 -23.98 13.96
CA ARG A 572 -23.31 -23.52 13.77
C ARG A 572 -23.59 -22.00 13.79
N GLY A 573 -22.72 -21.19 13.18
CA GLY A 573 -23.02 -19.78 12.88
C GLY A 573 -23.56 -19.56 11.46
N LEU A 574 -24.27 -18.44 11.23
CA LEU A 574 -24.66 -17.98 9.88
C LEU A 574 -23.94 -16.67 9.53
N LEU A 575 -23.42 -16.60 8.32
CA LEU A 575 -22.98 -15.38 7.67
C LEU A 575 -24.10 -14.89 6.73
N LEU A 576 -24.63 -13.70 6.98
CA LEU A 576 -25.64 -13.07 6.13
C LEU A 576 -25.05 -11.80 5.49
N SER A 577 -25.05 -11.74 4.16
CA SER A 577 -24.81 -10.50 3.43
C SER A 577 -26.15 -9.85 3.11
N ALA A 578 -26.37 -8.64 3.63
CA ALA A 578 -27.59 -7.85 3.40
C ALA A 578 -27.45 -6.92 2.16
N GLY A 579 -26.58 -7.27 1.22
CA GLY A 579 -26.25 -6.45 0.06
C GLY A 579 -26.19 -7.26 -1.23
N SER A 580 -27.33 -7.36 -1.91
CA SER A 580 -27.43 -7.65 -3.34
C SER A 580 -28.65 -6.92 -3.89
#